data_AF-A0A443KCG2-F1
#
_entry.id   AF-A0A443KCG2-F1
#
_cell.length_a   1.000
_cell.length_b   1.000
_cell.length_c   1.000
_cell.angle_alpha   90.00
_cell.angle_beta   90.00
_cell.angle_gamma   90.00
#
_symmetry.space_group_name_H-M   'P 1'
#
loop_
_entity.id
_entity.type
_entity.pdbx_description
1 polymer ?
#
loop_
_entity_poly.entity_id
_entity_poly.type
_entity_poly.pdbx_seq_one_letter_code
_entity_poly.pdbx_strand_id
1 'polypeptide(L)'
;MANAMSELDRLIEAVEAGTATTMLFEDALGAAIPSADGWAELAYHGSLDAAKALHEGLLGKGCHFNLMEDEDAGGYHAEVYLNDWRHGGSSDPARAWLLTILRAYRDSNQAEGAR
;
A
#
# COMPACT_ATOMS: atom_id res chain seq x y z
N MET A 1 -20.75 15.36 -8.32
CA MET A 1 -19.89 14.80 -9.38
C MET A 1 -19.30 13.52 -8.83
N ALA A 2 -19.63 12.36 -9.39
CA ALA A 2 -19.02 11.10 -8.97
C ALA A 2 -17.53 11.18 -9.33
N ASN A 3 -16.66 11.12 -8.34
CA ASN A 3 -15.22 11.10 -8.57
C ASN A 3 -14.91 9.76 -9.24
N ALA A 4 -14.34 9.79 -10.45
CA ALA A 4 -13.95 8.56 -11.13
C ALA A 4 -12.89 7.87 -10.27
N MET A 5 -13.17 6.64 -9.85
CA MET A 5 -12.25 5.84 -9.05
C MET A 5 -10.94 5.61 -9.82
N SER A 6 -9.82 5.98 -9.21
CA SER A 6 -8.50 5.86 -9.83
C SER A 6 -8.04 4.39 -9.91
N GLU A 7 -7.08 4.08 -10.78
CA GLU A 7 -6.48 2.73 -10.83
C GLU A 7 -5.87 2.34 -9.48
N LEU A 8 -5.29 3.31 -8.76
CA LEU A 8 -4.74 3.11 -7.42
C LEU A 8 -5.83 2.81 -6.39
N ASP A 9 -6.99 3.47 -6.45
CA ASP A 9 -8.12 3.15 -5.57
C ASP A 9 -8.63 1.72 -5.85
N ARG A 10 -8.69 1.30 -7.13
CA ARG A 10 -9.14 -0.06 -7.50
C ARG A 10 -8.17 -1.11 -6.98
N LEU A 11 -6.88 -0.82 -7.06
CA LEU A 11 -5.87 -1.70 -6.49
C LEU A 11 -6.03 -1.82 -4.96
N ILE A 12 -6.22 -0.71 -4.25
CA ILE A 12 -6.42 -0.71 -2.79
C ILE A 12 -7.62 -1.59 -2.41
N GLU A 13 -8.78 -1.40 -3.04
CA GLU A 13 -9.97 -2.22 -2.77
C GLU A 13 -9.73 -3.71 -3.06
N ALA A 14 -9.04 -4.03 -4.16
CA ALA A 14 -8.76 -5.41 -4.52
C ALA A 14 -7.75 -6.07 -3.56
N VAL A 15 -6.77 -5.33 -3.04
CA VAL A 15 -5.84 -5.84 -2.03
C VAL A 15 -6.56 -6.11 -0.71
N GLU A 16 -7.46 -5.21 -0.28
CA GLU A 16 -8.31 -5.37 0.91
C GLU A 16 -9.22 -6.60 0.81
N ALA A 17 -9.88 -6.77 -0.34
CA ALA A 17 -10.75 -7.91 -0.62
C ALA A 17 -9.97 -9.23 -0.85
N GLY A 18 -8.65 -9.15 -1.01
CA GLY A 18 -7.84 -10.30 -1.38
C GLY A 18 -8.11 -10.81 -2.80
N THR A 19 -8.47 -9.92 -3.72
CA THR A 19 -8.78 -10.21 -5.13
C THR A 19 -7.88 -9.46 -6.13
N ALA A 20 -6.77 -8.87 -5.68
CA ALA A 20 -5.82 -8.18 -6.55
C ALA A 20 -5.21 -9.14 -7.61
N THR A 21 -4.99 -8.61 -8.81
CA THR A 21 -4.40 -9.34 -9.95
C THR A 21 -3.16 -8.62 -10.43
N THR A 22 -2.25 -9.33 -11.11
CA THR A 22 -1.04 -8.76 -11.73
C THR A 22 -1.35 -7.52 -12.58
N MET A 23 -2.43 -7.56 -13.37
CA MET A 23 -2.87 -6.44 -14.20
C MET A 23 -3.20 -5.18 -13.37
N LEU A 24 -3.84 -5.32 -12.20
CA LEU A 24 -4.13 -4.19 -11.32
C LEU A 24 -2.85 -3.56 -10.74
N PHE A 25 -1.82 -4.36 -10.47
CA PHE A 25 -0.53 -3.84 -10.02
C PHE A 25 0.19 -3.09 -11.15
N GLU A 26 0.22 -3.66 -12.36
CA GLU A 26 0.80 -3.04 -13.55
C GLU A 26 0.12 -1.70 -13.89
N ASP A 27 -1.21 -1.67 -13.91
CA ASP A 27 -2.01 -0.49 -14.26
C ASP A 27 -1.83 0.65 -13.24
N ALA A 28 -1.75 0.33 -11.95
CA ALA A 28 -1.66 1.33 -10.89
C ALA A 28 -0.22 1.81 -10.60
N LEU A 29 0.79 0.94 -10.75
CA LEU A 29 2.15 1.19 -10.27
C LEU A 29 3.24 1.06 -11.34
N GLY A 30 2.94 0.55 -12.54
CA GLY A 30 3.96 0.25 -13.56
C GLY A 30 4.78 1.45 -14.03
N ALA A 31 4.25 2.67 -13.85
CA ALA A 31 4.95 3.93 -14.16
C ALA A 31 5.52 4.66 -12.93
N ALA A 32 5.25 4.20 -11.70
CA ALA A 32 5.62 4.92 -10.48
C ALA A 32 7.14 4.89 -10.24
N ILE A 33 7.71 3.69 -10.17
CA ILE A 33 9.16 3.42 -10.10
C ILE A 33 9.44 2.04 -10.73
N PRO A 34 10.67 1.75 -11.17
CA PRO A 34 11.01 0.42 -11.68
C PRO A 34 10.70 -0.68 -10.66
N SER A 35 9.96 -1.71 -11.09
CA SER A 35 9.59 -2.89 -10.30
C SER A 35 8.60 -2.66 -9.14
N ALA A 36 7.94 -1.50 -9.04
CA ALA A 36 6.94 -1.27 -7.99
C ALA A 36 5.76 -2.25 -8.07
N ASP A 37 5.28 -2.52 -9.26
CA ASP A 37 4.27 -3.53 -9.55
C ASP A 37 4.69 -4.92 -9.04
N GLY A 38 5.90 -5.36 -9.39
CA GLY A 38 6.42 -6.65 -8.95
C GLY A 38 6.63 -6.75 -7.42
N TRP A 39 7.13 -5.69 -6.78
CA TRP A 39 7.25 -5.67 -5.32
C TRP A 39 5.89 -5.63 -4.62
N ALA A 40 4.91 -4.92 -5.17
CA ALA A 40 3.56 -4.90 -4.65
C ALA A 40 2.88 -6.27 -4.73
N GLU A 41 3.04 -6.98 -5.85
CA GLU A 41 2.51 -8.34 -6.02
C GLU A 41 3.16 -9.32 -5.03
N LEU A 42 4.48 -9.28 -4.87
CA LEU A 42 5.18 -10.12 -3.90
C LEU A 42 4.77 -9.81 -2.44
N ALA A 43 4.56 -8.53 -2.11
CA ALA A 43 4.07 -8.12 -0.79
C ALA A 43 2.63 -8.62 -0.56
N TYR A 44 1.78 -8.56 -1.57
CA TYR A 44 0.41 -9.10 -1.52
C TYR A 44 0.38 -10.61 -1.22
N HIS A 45 1.40 -11.35 -1.66
CA HIS A 45 1.60 -12.77 -1.39
C HIS A 45 2.41 -13.09 -0.11
N GLY A 46 2.69 -12.10 0.75
CA GLY A 46 3.30 -12.34 2.06
C GLY A 46 4.77 -11.94 2.18
N SER A 47 5.39 -11.38 1.14
CA SER A 47 6.81 -11.00 1.20
C SER A 47 7.02 -9.67 1.92
N LEU A 48 7.51 -9.75 3.17
CA LEU A 48 7.89 -8.56 3.96
C LEU A 48 9.06 -7.80 3.35
N ASP A 49 10.01 -8.50 2.72
CA ASP A 49 11.14 -7.87 2.02
C ASP A 49 10.66 -7.04 0.83
N ALA A 50 9.68 -7.55 0.08
CA ALA A 50 9.08 -6.81 -1.01
C ALA A 50 8.27 -5.60 -0.52
N ALA A 51 7.50 -5.75 0.56
CA ALA A 51 6.79 -4.62 1.18
C ALA A 51 7.76 -3.52 1.62
N LYS A 52 8.90 -3.90 2.21
CA LYS A 52 9.96 -2.96 2.58
C LYS A 52 10.60 -2.27 1.38
N ALA A 53 10.95 -3.03 0.33
CA ALA A 53 11.53 -2.46 -0.89
C ALA A 53 10.57 -1.47 -1.56
N LEU A 54 9.28 -1.80 -1.60
CA LEU A 54 8.24 -0.93 -2.11
C LEU A 54 8.08 0.34 -1.27
N HIS A 55 8.07 0.23 0.07
CA HIS A 55 8.06 1.39 0.97
C HIS A 55 9.24 2.32 0.64
N GLU A 56 10.46 1.81 0.71
CA GLU A 56 11.67 2.62 0.50
C GLU A 56 11.68 3.28 -0.89
N GLY A 57 11.12 2.60 -1.90
CA GLY A 57 11.01 3.11 -3.26
C GLY A 57 9.94 4.21 -3.43
N LEU A 58 8.72 4.02 -2.92
CA LEU A 58 7.60 4.93 -3.15
C LEU A 58 7.54 6.10 -2.16
N LEU A 59 7.86 5.86 -0.89
CA LEU A 59 7.67 6.85 0.19
C LEU A 59 9.00 7.44 0.67
N GLY A 60 10.13 6.86 0.24
CA GLY A 60 11.47 7.33 0.59
C GLY A 60 11.89 7.07 2.04
N LYS A 61 13.14 7.39 2.35
CA LYS A 61 13.81 7.02 3.62
C LYS A 61 13.39 7.83 4.86
N GLY A 62 12.40 8.72 4.72
CA GLY A 62 11.90 9.59 5.81
C GLY A 62 10.58 9.13 6.41
N CYS A 63 9.94 8.11 5.83
CA CYS A 63 8.67 7.59 6.32
C CYS A 63 8.92 6.52 7.37
N HIS A 64 8.35 6.71 8.57
CA HIS A 64 8.41 5.71 9.62
C HIS A 64 7.31 4.68 9.43
N PHE A 65 7.58 3.43 9.78
CA PHE A 65 6.63 2.34 9.72
C PHE A 65 6.57 1.58 11.04
N ASN A 66 5.37 1.19 11.45
CA ASN A 66 5.14 0.37 12.62
C ASN A 66 4.15 -0.76 12.28
N LEU A 67 4.58 -2.01 12.47
CA LEU A 67 3.76 -3.20 12.29
C LEU A 67 3.47 -3.78 13.66
N MET A 68 2.19 -3.92 13.99
CA MET A 68 1.72 -4.41 15.26
C MET A 68 0.78 -5.60 15.02
N GLU A 69 0.83 -6.58 15.92
CA GLU A 69 -0.19 -7.61 16.00
C GLU A 69 -1.40 -7.04 16.74
N ASP A 70 -2.59 -7.19 16.17
CA ASP A 70 -3.85 -6.82 16.79
C ASP A 70 -4.51 -8.10 17.32
N GLU A 71 -4.22 -8.39 18.59
CA GLU A 71 -4.72 -9.58 19.29
C GLU A 71 -6.25 -9.58 19.41
N ASP A 72 -6.88 -8.40 19.45
CA ASP A 72 -8.33 -8.24 19.57
C ASP A 72 -9.05 -8.46 18.23
N ALA A 73 -8.42 -8.07 17.12
CA ALA A 73 -8.95 -8.22 15.76
C ALA A 73 -8.52 -9.53 15.05
N GLY A 74 -7.59 -10.29 15.64
CA GLY A 74 -7.08 -11.54 15.07
C GLY A 74 -6.27 -11.34 13.79
N GLY A 75 -5.47 -10.27 13.71
CA GLY A 75 -4.70 -9.94 12.51
C GLY A 75 -3.53 -8.98 12.77
N TYR A 76 -2.98 -8.43 11.70
CA TYR A 76 -1.90 -7.46 11.74
C TYR A 76 -2.39 -6.05 11.35
N HIS A 77 -1.82 -5.06 12.03
CA HIS A 77 -2.07 -3.64 11.83
C HIS A 77 -0.76 -2.94 11.47
N ALA A 78 -0.79 -2.01 10.52
CA ALA A 78 0.40 -1.45 9.90
C ALA A 78 0.31 0.07 9.74
N GLU A 79 1.08 0.83 10.49
CA GLU A 79 1.06 2.30 10.47
C GLU A 79 2.24 2.85 9.67
N VAL A 80 2.01 3.82 8.80
CA VAL A 80 3.07 4.62 8.17
C VAL A 80 2.88 6.07 8.62
N TYR A 81 3.92 6.62 9.25
CA TYR A 81 3.91 8.01 9.70
C TYR A 81 4.39 8.90 8.56
N LEU A 82 3.44 9.29 7.72
CA LEU A 82 3.55 10.36 6.75
C LEU A 82 2.30 11.24 6.92
N ASN A 83 2.31 12.20 7.84
CA ASN A 83 1.15 13.04 8.21
C ASN A 83 0.04 12.34 9.04
N ASP A 84 0.39 11.49 10.03
CA ASP A 84 -0.54 10.90 11.03
C ASP A 84 -1.60 9.87 10.54
N TRP A 85 -1.25 8.96 9.60
CA TRP A 85 -2.21 8.00 9.03
C TRP A 85 -2.23 6.66 9.77
N ARG A 86 -3.45 6.16 10.04
CA ARG A 86 -3.71 4.88 10.71
C ARG A 86 -4.50 3.93 9.81
N HIS A 87 -3.89 2.81 9.44
CA HIS A 87 -4.49 1.82 8.55
C HIS A 87 -4.17 0.40 9.03
N GLY A 88 -5.16 -0.48 9.12
CA GLY A 88 -4.90 -1.89 9.40
C GLY A 88 -6.13 -2.77 9.34
N GLY A 89 -5.87 -4.07 9.25
CA GLY A 89 -6.86 -5.12 9.01
C GLY A 89 -6.44 -6.05 7.87
N SER A 90 -5.47 -6.93 8.10
CA SER A 90 -5.20 -8.10 7.27
C SER A 90 -4.66 -9.23 8.15
N SER A 91 -5.00 -10.49 7.87
CA SER A 91 -4.41 -11.65 8.55
C SER A 91 -2.93 -11.85 8.18
N ASP A 92 -2.46 -11.21 7.11
CA ASP A 92 -1.07 -11.25 6.64
C ASP A 92 -0.37 -9.89 6.86
N PRO A 93 0.81 -9.87 7.51
CA PRO A 93 1.53 -8.65 7.85
C PRO A 93 2.12 -7.91 6.64
N ALA A 94 2.52 -8.63 5.58
CA ALA A 94 3.05 -8.00 4.38
C ALA A 94 1.93 -7.30 3.59
N ARG A 95 0.74 -7.90 3.55
CA ARG A 95 -0.45 -7.29 2.96
C ARG A 95 -0.95 -6.09 3.77
N ALA A 96 -0.89 -6.16 5.10
CA ALA A 96 -1.18 -5.00 5.95
C ALA A 96 -0.23 -3.83 5.61
N TRP A 97 1.07 -4.11 5.50
CA TRP A 97 2.07 -3.12 5.10
C TRP A 97 1.81 -2.57 3.70
N LEU A 98 1.55 -3.44 2.72
CA LEU A 98 1.22 -3.05 1.35
C LEU A 98 0.05 -2.05 1.30
N LEU A 99 -1.05 -2.35 1.99
CA LEU A 99 -2.21 -1.46 2.04
C LEU A 99 -1.86 -0.07 2.57
N THR A 100 -1.03 -0.02 3.61
CA THR A 100 -0.60 1.24 4.19
C THR A 100 0.31 2.03 3.24
N ILE A 101 1.20 1.36 2.49
CA ILE A 101 2.02 2.00 1.46
C ILE A 101 1.15 2.59 0.35
N LEU A 102 0.20 1.82 -0.19
CA LEU A 102 -0.65 2.25 -1.30
C LEU A 102 -1.51 3.46 -0.94
N ARG A 103 -2.10 3.45 0.26
CA ARG A 103 -2.88 4.58 0.78
C ARG A 103 -2.00 5.82 0.94
N ALA A 104 -0.85 5.70 1.62
CA ALA A 104 0.10 6.82 1.79
C ALA A 104 0.59 7.38 0.44
N TYR A 105 0.86 6.53 -0.55
CA TYR A 105 1.25 6.95 -1.90
C TYR A 105 0.13 7.72 -2.62
N ARG A 106 -1.12 7.24 -2.52
CA ARG A 106 -2.28 7.97 -3.05
C ARG A 106 -2.37 9.36 -2.47
N ASP A 107 -2.29 9.46 -1.14
CA ASP A 107 -2.51 10.73 -0.44
C ASP A 107 -1.35 11.71 -0.68
N SER A 108 -0.13 11.20 -0.84
CA SER A 108 1.04 11.99 -1.27
C SER A 108 0.87 12.57 -2.68
N ASN A 109 0.45 11.75 -3.64
CA ASN A 109 0.20 12.19 -5.01
C ASN A 109 -0.96 13.18 -5.13
N GLN A 110 -2.00 13.04 -4.30
CA GLN A 110 -3.10 13.99 -4.25
C GLN A 110 -2.68 15.35 -3.67
N ALA A 111 -1.69 15.39 -2.78
CA ALA A 111 -1.15 16.63 -2.23
C ALA A 111 -0.27 17.41 -3.22
N GLU A 112 0.42 16.73 -4.15
CA GLU A 112 1.27 17.40 -5.15
C GLU A 112 0.48 18.03 -6.31
N GLY A 113 -0.71 17.51 -6.65
CA GLY A 113 -1.59 18.08 -7.68
C GLY A 113 -2.31 19.38 -7.29
N ALA A 114 -2.17 19.84 -6.04
CA ALA A 114 -2.83 21.02 -5.49
C ALA A 114 -1.91 22.27 -5.38
N ARG A 115 -0.69 22.21 -5.92
CA ARG A 115 0.29 23.31 -5.91
C ARG A 115 0.50 23.95 -7.27
#